data_AF-A0A8J8JAG3-F1
#
_entry.id   AF-A0A8J8JAG3-F1
#
_cell.length_a   1.000
_cell.length_b   1.000
_cell.length_c   1.000
_cell.angle_alpha   90.00
_cell.angle_beta   90.00
_cell.angle_gamma   90.00
#
_symmetry.space_group_name_H-M   'P 1'
#
loop_
_entity.id
_entity.type
_entity.pdbx_description
1 polymer ?
#
loop_
_entity_poly.entity_id
_entity_poly.type
_entity_poly.pdbx_seq_one_letter_code
_entity_poly.pdbx_strand_id
1 'polypeptide(L)'
;MGKLDEFFKLMAKEESKKSDLEILEDIEEHLSEDNIDMAILQLKEIKKDHNLFLALRMIIRKLISEIKLNMESPESPNTGAYGPS
;
A
#
# COMPACT_ATOMS: atom_id res chain seq x y z
N MET A 1 12.85 32.49 21.72
CA MET A 1 13.23 31.33 20.90
C MET A 1 14.37 30.64 21.63
N GLY A 2 14.06 29.57 22.36
CA GLY A 2 14.95 29.00 23.36
C GLY A 2 15.81 27.86 22.79
N LYS A 3 16.90 27.54 23.47
CA LYS A 3 17.81 26.41 23.15
C LYS A 3 17.08 25.06 23.01
N LEU A 4 15.90 24.93 23.61
CA LEU A 4 15.02 23.77 23.46
C LEU A 4 14.45 23.66 22.04
N ASP A 5 14.06 24.77 21.39
CA ASP A 5 13.57 24.74 19.99
C ASP A 5 14.67 24.31 19.02
N GLU A 6 15.94 24.65 19.29
CA GLU A 6 17.08 24.18 18.51
C GLU A 6 17.36 22.68 18.74
N PHE A 7 17.17 22.20 19.97
CA PHE A 7 17.28 20.79 20.30
C PHE A 7 16.20 19.95 19.60
N PHE A 8 14.94 20.42 19.59
CA PHE A 8 13.86 19.76 18.86
C PHE A 8 14.02 19.87 17.33
N LYS A 9 14.57 20.97 16.82
CA LYS A 9 14.90 21.08 15.38
C LYS A 9 16.03 20.15 14.95
N LEU A 10 17.01 19.87 15.81
CA LEU A 10 18.06 18.88 15.53
C LEU A 10 17.50 17.45 15.51
N MET A 11 16.60 17.13 16.44
CA MET A 11 15.85 15.86 16.46
C MET A 11 14.88 15.73 15.27
N ALA A 12 14.30 16.84 14.79
CA ALA A 12 13.44 16.84 13.60
C ALA A 12 14.23 16.80 12.28
N LYS A 13 15.54 17.07 12.30
CA LYS A 13 16.42 17.05 11.13
C LYS A 13 17.15 15.72 10.97
N GLU A 14 17.21 14.91 12.02
CA GLU A 14 17.37 13.48 11.90
C GLU A 14 16.01 12.91 11.49
N GLU A 15 15.76 12.80 10.18
CA GLU A 15 14.80 11.83 9.68
C GLU A 15 15.13 10.50 10.38
N SER A 16 14.37 10.17 11.43
CA SER A 16 14.48 8.88 12.09
C SER A 16 14.15 7.86 11.01
N LYS A 17 15.18 7.34 10.33
CA LYS A 17 15.02 6.37 9.26
C LYS A 17 14.22 5.22 9.85
N LYS A 18 12.94 5.15 9.46
CA LYS A 18 12.00 4.15 9.94
C LYS A 18 12.65 2.77 9.91
N SER A 19 12.36 1.97 10.91
CA SER A 19 12.78 0.57 10.90
C SER A 19 12.05 -0.15 9.75
N ASP A 20 12.63 -1.23 9.24
CA ASP A 20 11.95 -2.03 8.21
C ASP A 20 10.57 -2.52 8.68
N LEU A 21 10.38 -2.73 10.00
CA LEU A 21 9.07 -3.13 10.56
C LEU A 21 8.05 -2.00 10.44
N GLU A 22 8.42 -0.78 10.83
CA GLU A 22 7.57 0.42 10.67
C GLU A 22 7.22 0.67 9.20
N ILE A 23 8.18 0.46 8.29
CA ILE A 23 7.94 0.59 6.84
C ILE A 23 6.94 -0.48 6.36
N LEU A 24 7.04 -1.71 6.87
CA LEU A 24 6.08 -2.78 6.55
C LEU A 24 4.68 -2.48 7.07
N GLU A 25 4.56 -1.89 8.26
CA GLU A 25 3.29 -1.44 8.83
C GLU A 25 2.66 -0.33 7.97
N ASP A 26 3.45 0.67 7.55
CA ASP A 26 2.98 1.72 6.62
C ASP A 26 2.50 1.13 5.28
N ILE A 27 3.22 0.13 4.76
CA ILE A 27 2.84 -0.56 3.52
C ILE A 27 1.49 -1.28 3.71
N GLU A 28 1.29 -1.95 4.85
CA GLU A 28 0.02 -2.61 5.15
C GLU A 28 -1.13 -1.60 5.23
N GLU A 29 -0.92 -0.46 5.88
CA GLU A 29 -1.88 0.63 5.98
C GLU A 29 -2.26 1.16 4.59
N HIS A 30 -1.28 1.51 3.76
CA HIS A 30 -1.53 1.97 2.38
C HIS A 30 -2.29 0.94 1.55
N LEU A 31 -1.97 -0.35 1.66
CA LEU A 31 -2.68 -1.40 0.92
C LEU A 31 -4.12 -1.61 1.43
N SER A 32 -4.39 -1.31 2.71
CA SER A 32 -5.74 -1.36 3.27
C SER A 32 -6.65 -0.25 2.72
N GLU A 33 -6.05 0.88 2.33
CA GLU A 33 -6.71 2.06 1.75
C GLU A 33 -6.71 2.08 0.22
N ASP A 34 -6.33 0.98 -0.44
CA ASP A 34 -6.18 0.86 -1.90
C ASP A 34 -5.11 1.81 -2.52
N ASN A 35 -4.24 2.38 -1.69
CA ASN A 35 -3.15 3.29 -2.09
C ASN A 35 -1.89 2.49 -2.50
N ILE A 36 -1.99 1.67 -3.55
CA ILE A 36 -0.93 0.75 -3.98
C ILE A 36 0.34 1.49 -4.41
N ASP A 37 0.20 2.64 -5.06
CA ASP A 37 1.30 3.50 -5.48
C ASP A 37 2.16 3.96 -4.29
N MET A 38 1.51 4.38 -3.20
CA MET A 38 2.18 4.78 -1.97
C MET A 38 2.90 3.60 -1.31
N ALA A 39 2.27 2.42 -1.28
CA ALA A 39 2.90 1.20 -0.80
C ALA A 39 4.17 0.83 -1.61
N ILE A 40 4.16 1.01 -2.93
CA ILE A 40 5.33 0.75 -3.80
C ILE A 40 6.45 1.75 -3.52
N LEU A 41 6.13 3.04 -3.27
CA LEU A 41 7.14 4.05 -2.96
C LEU A 41 7.93 3.75 -1.69
N GLN A 42 7.32 3.08 -0.71
CA GLN A 42 7.98 2.70 0.55
C GLN A 42 9.02 1.59 0.38
N LEU A 43 8.96 0.80 -0.69
CA LEU A 43 9.89 -0.32 -0.92
C LEU A 43 11.37 0.11 -0.98
N LYS A 44 11.63 1.34 -1.45
CA LYS A 44 13.00 1.89 -1.57
C LYS A 44 13.69 2.12 -0.22
N GLU A 45 12.92 2.21 0.86
CA GLU A 45 13.42 2.48 2.21
C GLU A 45 13.71 1.19 2.99
N ILE A 46 13.28 0.03 2.49
CA ILE A 46 13.53 -1.28 3.12
C ILE A 46 15.00 -1.68 2.99
N LYS A 47 15.63 -2.01 4.12
CA LYS A 47 17.07 -2.31 4.16
C LYS A 47 17.39 -3.79 3.99
N LYS A 48 16.51 -4.69 4.48
CA LYS A 48 16.77 -6.13 4.49
C LYS A 48 15.98 -6.85 3.40
N ASP A 49 16.67 -7.69 2.63
CA ASP A 49 16.08 -8.44 1.51
C ASP A 49 14.86 -9.28 1.90
N HIS A 50 14.87 -9.90 3.09
CA HIS A 50 13.72 -10.69 3.56
C HIS A 50 12.47 -9.84 3.82
N ASN A 51 12.66 -8.60 4.30
CA ASN A 51 11.56 -7.66 4.49
C ASN A 51 11.08 -7.12 3.15
N LEU A 52 11.99 -6.89 2.20
CA LEU A 52 11.64 -6.48 0.84
C LEU A 52 10.79 -7.56 0.15
N PHE A 53 11.19 -8.82 0.29
CA PHE A 53 10.41 -9.96 -0.21
C PHE A 53 9.01 -10.02 0.42
N LEU A 54 8.91 -9.79 1.74
CA LEU A 54 7.62 -9.75 2.43
C LEU A 54 6.73 -8.62 1.89
N ALA A 55 7.27 -7.41 1.77
CA ALA A 55 6.55 -6.25 1.24
C ALA A 55 6.04 -6.49 -0.20
N LEU A 56 6.90 -7.03 -1.08
CA LEU A 56 6.52 -7.41 -2.45
C LEU A 56 5.39 -8.45 -2.45
N ARG A 57 5.47 -9.45 -1.56
CA ARG A 57 4.42 -10.46 -1.42
C ARG A 57 3.08 -9.84 -1.00
N MET A 58 3.09 -8.86 -0.09
CA MET A 58 1.88 -8.14 0.33
C MET A 58 1.24 -7.40 -0.84
N ILE A 59 2.04 -6.63 -1.59
CA ILE A 59 1.58 -5.85 -2.75
C ILE A 59 1.02 -6.77 -3.85
N ILE A 60 1.75 -7.84 -4.22
CA ILE A 60 1.30 -8.80 -5.24
C ILE A 60 -0.02 -9.46 -4.82
N ARG A 61 -0.18 -9.80 -3.53
CA ARG A 61 -1.43 -10.38 -3.02
C ARG A 61 -2.60 -9.41 -3.17
N LYS A 62 -2.41 -8.12 -2.86
CA LYS A 62 -3.43 -7.09 -3.03
C LYS A 62 -3.86 -6.97 -4.49
N LEU A 63 -2.89 -6.84 -5.40
CA LEU A 63 -3.14 -6.75 -6.84
C LEU A 63 -3.93 -7.96 -7.38
N ILE A 64 -3.55 -9.18 -6.97
CA ILE A 64 -4.29 -10.38 -7.36
C ILE A 64 -5.74 -10.34 -6.84
N SER A 65 -5.94 -9.86 -5.61
CA SER A 65 -7.27 -9.75 -5.01
C SER A 65 -8.17 -8.80 -5.81
N GLU A 66 -7.65 -7.63 -6.19
CA GLU A 66 -8.40 -6.65 -7.00
C GLU A 66 -8.70 -7.17 -8.40
N ILE A 67 -7.73 -7.82 -9.05
CA ILE A 67 -7.95 -8.41 -10.38
C ILE A 67 -9.04 -9.49 -10.32
N LYS A 68 -9.05 -10.32 -9.27
CA LYS A 68 -10.08 -11.37 -9.10
C LYS A 68 -11.46 -10.79 -8.82
N LEU A 69 -11.56 -9.75 -7.99
CA LEU A 69 -12.84 -9.06 -7.74
C LEU A 69 -13.44 -8.52 -9.04
N ASN A 70 -12.60 -7.98 -9.92
CA ASN A 70 -13.04 -7.46 -11.23
C ASN A 70 -13.45 -8.58 -12.21
N MET A 71 -12.91 -9.79 -12.07
CA MET A 71 -13.28 -10.95 -12.91
C MET A 71 -14.60 -11.62 -12.47
N GLU A 72 -15.00 -11.49 -11.21
CA GLU A 72 -16.23 -12.07 -10.66
C GLU A 72 -17.47 -11.18 -10.81
N SER A 73 -17.34 -10.02 -11.45
CA SER A 73 -18.47 -9.16 -11.83
C SER A 73 -18.78 -9.31 -13.33
N PRO A 74 -19.44 -10.39 -13.79
CA PRO A 74 -19.95 -10.45 -15.15
C PRO A 74 -21.08 -9.41 -15.26
N GLU A 75 -20.96 -8.50 -16.21
CA GLU A 75 -22.09 -7.69 -16.67
C GLU A 75 -23.28 -8.62 -16.89
N SER A 76 -24.37 -8.39 -16.14
CA SER A 76 -25.62 -9.09 -16.39
C SER A 76 -26.02 -8.86 -17.85
N PRO A 77 -26.11 -9.89 -18.71
CA PRO A 77 -26.61 -9.68 -20.05
C PRO A 77 -28.05 -9.20 -19.91
N ASN A 78 -28.26 -7.96 -20.34
CA ASN A 78 -29.55 -7.31 -20.49
C ASN A 78 -30.57 -8.33 -21.02
N THR A 79 -31.56 -8.69 -20.21
CA THR A 79 -32.67 -9.56 -20.61
C THR A 79 -33.56 -8.78 -21.55
N GLY A 80 -33.08 -8.58 -22.78
CA GLY A 80 -33.86 -8.11 -23.91
C GLY A 80 -35.00 -9.10 -24.12
N ALA A 81 -36.17 -8.71 -23.61
CA ALA A 81 -37.43 -9.38 -23.79
C ALA A 81 -37.73 -9.54 -25.29
N TYR A 82 -37.40 -10.70 -25.86
CA TYR A 82 -38.08 -11.20 -27.04
C TYR A 82 -39.17 -12.14 -26.54
N GLY A 83 -40.37 -11.59 -26.38
CA GLY A 83 -41.60 -12.37 -26.23
C GLY A 83 -41.89 -13.14 -27.53
N PRO A 84 -42.62 -14.27 -27.45
CA PRO A 84 -42.91 -15.08 -28.63
C PRO A 84 -43.85 -14.31 -29.56
N SER A 85 -43.50 -14.29 -30.85
CA SER A 85 -44.41 -13.95 -31.96
C SER A 85 -44.79 -15.22 -32.70
#